data_AF-A0A2M6W164-F1
#
_entry.id   AF-A0A2M6W164-F1
#
_cell.length_a   1.000
_cell.length_b   1.000
_cell.length_c   1.000
_cell.angle_alpha   90.00
_cell.angle_beta   90.00
_cell.angle_gamma   90.00
#
_symmetry.space_group_name_H-M   'P 1'
#
loop_
_entity.id
_entity.type
_entity.pdbx_description
1 polymer ?
#
loop_
_entity_poly.entity_id
_entity_poly.type
_entity_poly.pdbx_seq_one_letter_code
_entity_poly.pdbx_strand_id
1 'polypeptide(L)'
;MWNKPQDPWYHKELNIKYFAYTMLEQLFGSKTRLKVLRVLYREPEKPFFVRELARAVGVQINAVRRELELLVSIGLLQEIEKEAEDTSKSGATLRKYYQLN
;
A
#
# COMPACT_ATOMS: atom_id res chain seq x y z
N MET A 1 34.54 0.15 -20.31
CA MET A 1 33.31 -0.64 -20.47
C MET A 1 33.36 -1.79 -19.49
N TRP A 2 32.42 -1.91 -18.57
CA TRP A 2 32.34 -3.03 -17.63
C TRP A 2 31.96 -4.30 -18.42
N ASN A 3 32.77 -5.35 -18.34
CA ASN A 3 32.46 -6.63 -18.98
C ASN A 3 31.27 -7.25 -18.24
N LYS A 4 30.12 -7.41 -18.93
CA LYS A 4 28.97 -8.09 -18.34
C LYS A 4 29.26 -9.59 -18.22
N PRO A 5 29.00 -10.22 -17.06
CA PRO A 5 29.21 -11.66 -16.89
C PRO A 5 28.26 -12.47 -17.80
N GLN A 6 28.76 -13.54 -18.43
CA GLN A 6 28.00 -14.45 -19.30
C GLN A 6 27.09 -15.44 -18.53
N ASP A 7 26.82 -15.20 -17.25
CA ASP A 7 26.00 -16.09 -16.43
C ASP A 7 24.50 -15.95 -16.79
N PRO A 8 23.81 -17.04 -17.21
CA PRO A 8 22.38 -17.05 -17.49
C PRO A 8 21.50 -16.59 -16.32
N TRP A 9 21.97 -16.70 -15.08
CA TRP A 9 21.25 -16.34 -13.87
C TRP A 9 21.35 -14.83 -13.53
N TYR A 10 22.27 -14.09 -14.16
CA TYR A 10 22.53 -12.67 -13.91
C TYR A 10 21.29 -11.79 -14.13
N HIS A 11 20.46 -12.10 -15.13
CA HIS A 11 19.25 -11.33 -15.41
C HIS A 11 18.16 -11.52 -14.35
N LYS A 12 18.10 -12.70 -13.72
CA LYS A 12 17.11 -13.01 -12.69
C LYS A 12 17.45 -12.29 -11.39
N GLU A 13 18.72 -12.28 -11.01
CA GLU A 13 19.22 -11.53 -9.85
C GLU A 13 19.16 -10.02 -10.05
N LEU A 14 19.46 -9.52 -11.26
CA LEU A 14 19.29 -8.10 -11.57
C LEU A 14 17.84 -7.68 -11.39
N ASN A 15 16.89 -8.44 -11.93
CA ASN A 15 15.48 -8.08 -11.81
C ASN A 15 15.03 -8.02 -10.35
N ILE A 16 15.46 -8.94 -9.50
CA ILE A 16 15.15 -8.91 -8.06
C ILE A 16 15.79 -7.70 -7.37
N LYS A 17 17.07 -7.42 -7.65
CA LYS A 17 17.77 -6.28 -7.04
C LYS A 17 17.21 -4.94 -7.51
N TYR A 18 16.96 -4.77 -8.81
CA TYR A 18 16.35 -3.57 -9.36
C TYR A 18 14.92 -3.39 -8.85
N PHE A 19 14.14 -4.46 -8.78
CA PHE A 19 12.80 -4.41 -8.18
C PHE A 19 12.85 -3.97 -6.72
N ALA A 20 13.67 -4.61 -5.88
CA ALA A 20 13.84 -4.25 -4.48
C ALA A 20 14.35 -2.80 -4.30
N TYR A 21 15.26 -2.36 -5.16
CA TYR A 21 15.76 -0.99 -5.16
C TYR A 21 14.65 0.02 -5.50
N THR A 22 13.88 -0.20 -6.57
CA THR A 22 12.73 0.66 -6.93
C THR A 22 11.65 0.68 -5.84
N MET A 23 11.42 -0.45 -5.17
CA MET A 23 10.47 -0.56 -4.05
C MET A 23 10.91 0.29 -2.85
N LEU A 24 12.21 0.28 -2.51
CA LEU A 24 12.76 1.08 -1.41
C LEU A 24 12.70 2.58 -1.72
N GLU A 25 13.02 3.00 -2.95
CA GLU A 25 12.88 4.39 -3.36
C GLU A 25 11.43 4.87 -3.21
N GLN A 26 10.47 4.03 -3.58
CA GLN A 26 9.05 4.33 -3.39
C GLN A 26 8.64 4.38 -1.91
N LEU A 27 9.32 3.67 -1.00
CA LEU A 27 8.96 3.57 0.42
C LEU A 27 9.34 4.79 1.27
N PHE A 28 10.28 5.64 0.84
CA PHE A 28 10.71 6.82 1.59
C PHE A 28 10.21 8.15 0.97
N GLY A 29 10.05 9.20 1.80
CA GLY A 29 9.72 10.56 1.33
C GLY A 29 8.30 11.08 1.58
N SER A 30 7.31 10.23 1.91
CA SER A 30 5.93 10.68 2.20
C SER A 30 5.61 10.73 3.70
N LYS A 31 5.33 11.92 4.24
CA LYS A 31 4.80 12.09 5.61
C LYS A 31 3.42 11.46 5.78
N THR A 32 2.60 11.43 4.71
CA THR A 32 1.28 10.80 4.72
C THR A 32 1.42 9.29 4.89
N ARG A 33 2.30 8.65 4.11
CA ARG A 33 2.58 7.22 4.22
C ARG A 33 3.02 6.84 5.62
N LEU A 34 3.97 7.59 6.20
CA LEU A 34 4.44 7.32 7.56
C LEU A 34 3.30 7.33 8.59
N LYS A 35 2.38 8.31 8.49
CA LYS A 35 1.22 8.38 9.38
C LYS A 35 0.25 7.21 9.17
N VAL A 36 -0.01 6.84 7.92
CA VAL A 36 -0.88 5.70 7.57
C VAL A 36 -0.30 4.39 8.10
N LEU A 37 0.98 4.14 7.84
CA LEU A 37 1.68 2.95 8.35
C LEU A 37 1.66 2.91 9.89
N ARG A 38 1.83 4.04 10.57
CA ARG A 38 1.75 4.09 12.04
C ARG A 38 0.39 3.60 12.56
N VAL A 39 -0.71 3.91 11.86
CA VAL A 39 -2.06 3.44 12.26
C VAL A 39 -2.20 1.95 11.97
N LEU A 40 -1.80 1.50 10.78
CA LEU A 40 -1.93 0.10 10.37
C LEU A 40 -1.11 -0.85 11.26
N TYR A 41 0.14 -0.51 11.56
CA TYR A 41 0.99 -1.32 12.44
C TYR A 41 0.57 -1.29 13.92
N ARG A 42 -0.32 -0.36 14.32
CA ARG A 42 -0.91 -0.37 15.67
C ARG A 42 -1.99 -1.43 15.82
N GLU A 43 -2.75 -1.69 14.75
CA GLU A 43 -3.83 -2.68 14.72
C GLU A 43 -3.67 -3.58 13.47
N PRO A 44 -2.66 -4.47 13.40
CA PRO A 44 -2.29 -5.19 12.17
C PRO A 44 -3.40 -6.04 11.55
N GLU A 45 -4.26 -6.62 12.40
CA GLU A 45 -5.37 -7.49 12.00
C GLU A 45 -6.62 -6.72 11.58
N LYS A 46 -6.63 -5.39 11.75
CA LYS A 46 -7.80 -4.57 11.49
C LYS A 46 -7.76 -4.05 10.05
N PRO A 47 -8.77 -4.37 9.23
CA PRO A 47 -8.92 -3.75 7.92
C PRO A 47 -9.48 -2.33 8.07
N PHE A 48 -8.89 -1.38 7.35
CA PHE A 48 -9.32 0.02 7.36
C PHE A 48 -9.83 0.52 6.00
N PHE A 49 -10.92 1.27 5.94
CA PHE A 49 -11.34 2.03 4.76
C PHE A 49 -10.70 3.43 4.70
N VAL A 50 -10.62 4.00 3.50
CA VAL A 50 -9.89 5.26 3.24
C VAL A 50 -10.34 6.44 4.12
N ARG A 51 -11.64 6.58 4.40
CA ARG A 51 -12.18 7.73 5.16
C ARG A 51 -11.86 7.66 6.65
N GLU A 52 -11.82 6.47 7.25
CA GLU A 52 -11.42 6.35 8.65
C GLU A 52 -9.93 6.64 8.83
N LEU A 53 -9.07 6.15 7.93
CA LEU A 53 -7.64 6.49 7.93
C LEU A 53 -7.42 7.99 7.79
N ALA A 54 -8.08 8.63 6.82
CA ALA A 54 -8.00 10.07 6.61
C ALA A 54 -8.32 10.88 7.88
N ARG A 55 -9.37 10.47 8.62
CA ARG A 55 -9.74 11.09 9.91
C ARG A 55 -8.70 10.79 10.98
N ALA A 56 -8.25 9.55 11.11
CA ALA A 56 -7.29 9.12 12.13
C ALA A 56 -5.92 9.84 11.98
N VAL A 57 -5.46 10.06 10.75
CA VAL A 57 -4.16 10.70 10.49
C VAL A 57 -4.23 12.22 10.28
N GLY A 58 -5.45 12.77 10.18
CA GLY A 58 -5.69 14.19 9.90
C GLY A 58 -5.15 14.60 8.52
N VAL A 59 -5.38 13.79 7.48
CA VAL A 59 -4.90 14.04 6.11
C VAL A 59 -6.07 13.95 5.13
N GLN A 60 -6.00 14.74 4.06
CA GLN A 60 -7.00 14.69 2.99
C GLN A 60 -7.13 13.29 2.39
N ILE A 61 -8.39 12.91 2.14
CA ILE A 61 -8.78 11.57 1.67
C ILE A 61 -8.04 11.11 0.41
N ASN A 62 -7.83 12.01 -0.55
CA ASN A 62 -7.16 11.68 -1.81
C ASN A 62 -5.66 11.43 -1.63
N ALA A 63 -5.02 12.14 -0.70
CA ALA A 63 -3.62 11.89 -0.37
C ALA A 63 -3.47 10.52 0.31
N VAL A 64 -4.37 10.16 1.22
CA VAL A 64 -4.40 8.82 1.82
C VAL A 64 -4.62 7.73 0.76
N ARG A 65 -5.55 7.94 -0.17
CA ARG A 65 -5.81 6.99 -1.26
C ARG A 65 -4.56 6.71 -2.09
N ARG A 66 -3.85 7.74 -2.55
CA ARG A 66 -2.62 7.57 -3.34
C ARG A 66 -1.54 6.78 -2.59
N GLU A 67 -1.38 7.01 -1.30
CA GLU A 67 -0.40 6.26 -0.52
C GLU A 67 -0.83 4.81 -0.30
N LEU A 68 -2.12 4.54 -0.11
CA LEU A 68 -2.62 3.17 -0.01
C LEU A 68 -2.43 2.40 -1.31
N GLU A 69 -2.72 3.01 -2.47
CA GLU A 69 -2.47 2.43 -3.78
C GLU A 69 -0.98 2.10 -3.98
N LEU A 70 -0.07 3.00 -3.59
CA LEU A 70 1.37 2.75 -3.60
C LEU A 70 1.75 1.60 -2.67
N LEU A 71 1.23 1.59 -1.44
CA LEU A 71 1.53 0.55 -0.45
C LEU A 71 1.04 -0.84 -0.90
N VAL A 72 -0.11 -0.91 -1.58
CA VAL A 72 -0.61 -2.14 -2.22
C VAL A 72 0.30 -2.53 -3.39
N SER A 73 0.70 -1.57 -4.24
CA SER A 73 1.54 -1.87 -5.41
C SER A 73 2.91 -2.42 -5.05
N ILE A 74 3.45 -2.02 -3.89
CA ILE A 74 4.70 -2.57 -3.34
C ILE A 74 4.49 -3.80 -2.44
N GLY A 75 3.26 -4.30 -2.30
CA GLY A 75 2.94 -5.54 -1.60
C GLY A 75 2.94 -5.45 -0.07
N LEU A 76 2.90 -4.25 0.51
CA LEU A 76 2.80 -4.08 1.97
C LEU A 76 1.36 -4.18 2.49
N LEU A 77 0.38 -3.89 1.64
CA LEU A 77 -1.03 -3.97 1.98
C LEU A 77 -1.77 -4.88 1.00
N GLN A 78 -2.86 -5.46 1.49
CA GLN A 78 -3.86 -6.17 0.72
C GLN A 78 -5.20 -5.42 0.75
N GLU A 79 -5.92 -5.45 -0.37
CA GLU A 79 -7.29 -4.96 -0.46
C GLU A 79 -8.27 -6.05 0.00
N ILE A 80 -9.22 -5.68 0.86
CA ILE A 80 -10.26 -6.56 1.36
C ILE A 80 -11.60 -5.98 0.92
N GLU A 81 -12.39 -6.81 0.25
CA GLU A 81 -13.78 -6.50 -0.07
C GLU A 81 -14.63 -6.89 1.13
N LYS A 82 -15.40 -5.93 1.67
CA LYS A 82 -16.43 -6.21 2.65
C LYS A 82 -17.76 -5.70 2.15
N GLU A 83 -18.79 -6.52 2.33
CA GLU A 83 -20.18 -6.07 2.21
C GLU A 83 -20.44 -5.02 3.29
N ALA A 84 -21.11 -3.93 2.91
CA ALA A 84 -21.44 -2.88 3.87
C ALA A 84 -22.54 -3.37 4.81
N GLU A 85 -22.22 -3.54 6.10
CA GLU A 85 -23.17 -4.02 7.13
C GLU A 85 -24.34 -3.07 7.44
N ASP A 86 -24.49 -1.93 6.75
CA ASP A 86 -25.60 -0.99 6.95
C ASP A 86 -26.07 -0.36 5.62
N THR A 87 -27.09 -0.97 5.01
CA THR A 87 -27.69 -0.57 3.71
C THR A 87 -28.96 0.27 3.84
N SER A 88 -29.17 1.00 4.94
CA SER A 88 -30.38 1.81 5.12
C SER A 88 -30.42 3.15 4.36
N LYS A 89 -29.41 3.49 3.54
CA LYS A 89 -29.45 4.68 2.65
C LYS A 89 -28.81 4.38 1.29
N SER A 90 -29.66 4.34 0.26
CA SER A 90 -29.41 4.53 -1.18
C SER A 90 -27.98 4.30 -1.69
N GLY A 91 -27.73 3.12 -2.29
CA GLY A 91 -26.52 2.84 -3.07
C GLY A 91 -25.48 2.03 -2.30
N ALA A 92 -25.68 0.71 -2.19
CA ALA A 92 -24.73 -0.23 -1.61
C ALA A 92 -23.49 -0.38 -2.52
N THR A 93 -22.64 0.64 -2.54
CA THR A 93 -21.33 0.56 -3.18
C THR A 93 -20.40 -0.20 -2.23
N LEU A 94 -19.83 -1.31 -2.70
CA LEU A 94 -18.77 -2.06 -2.00
C LEU A 94 -17.69 -1.08 -1.51
N ARG A 95 -17.35 -1.16 -0.22
CA ARG A 95 -16.27 -0.36 0.36
C ARG A 95 -14.98 -1.17 0.26
N LYS A 96 -13.94 -0.57 -0.31
CA LYS A 96 -12.58 -1.13 -0.26
C LYS A 96 -11.98 -0.90 1.13
N TYR A 97 -11.50 -1.97 1.73
CA TYR A 97 -10.71 -1.95 2.96
C TYR A 97 -9.26 -2.34 2.65
N TYR A 98 -8.34 -1.92 3.51
CA TYR A 98 -6.91 -2.14 3.39
C TYR A 98 -6.38 -2.70 4.71
N GLN A 99 -5.59 -3.77 4.64
CA GLN A 99 -4.94 -4.40 5.79
C GLN A 99 -3.47 -4.67 5.44
N LEU A 100 -2.62 -4.84 6.44
CA LEU A 100 -1.26 -5.37 6.22
C LEU A 100 -1.35 -6.74 5.52
N ASN A 101 -0.47 -6.94 4.54
CA ASN A 101 -0.28 -8.23 3.85
C ASN A 101 0.58 -9.18 4.69
#